data_AF-A0A1M6S7N1-F1
#
_entry.id   AF-A0A1M6S7N1-F1
#
_cell.length_a   1.000
_cell.length_b   1.000
_cell.length_c   1.000
_cell.angle_alpha   90.00
_cell.angle_beta   90.00
_cell.angle_gamma   90.00
#
_symmetry.space_group_name_H-M   'P 1'
#
loop_
_entity.id
_entity.type
_entity.pdbx_description
1 polymer ?
#
loop_
_entity_poly.entity_id
_entity_poly.type
_entity_poly.pdbx_seq_one_letter_code
_entity_poly.pdbx_strand_id
1 'polypeptide(L)'
;MNLNCNITFETFLDHPGINLLESLGFDPCCLPSSMKSCEVLFLNRIIRGVGIRNTQGGMEFFSRDISQRHFNTVGQLGVVSLPVEPNKKTETCCLFADMFDYLAYLTLLREDRGATLPCHCDCYVMNDVRNYIPMMLDVVNYERVHCFFPNNDWGQVMTATFIMKNSRSGSESRRYLDYEYLYDYLTAKE
;
A
#
# COMPACT_ATOMS: atom_id res chain seq x y z
N MET A 1 5.10 8.87 -7.36
CA MET A 1 6.14 9.47 -8.26
C MET A 1 7.52 8.93 -7.83
N ASN A 2 8.45 8.66 -8.75
CA ASN A 2 9.81 8.25 -8.39
C ASN A 2 10.68 9.48 -8.11
N LEU A 3 11.22 9.58 -6.90
CA LEU A 3 12.09 10.66 -6.45
C LEU A 3 13.53 10.27 -6.71
N ASN A 4 14.24 11.14 -7.42
CA ASN A 4 15.68 11.04 -7.59
C ASN A 4 16.40 11.57 -6.33
N CYS A 5 16.28 10.84 -5.22
CA CYS A 5 16.96 11.13 -3.96
C CYS A 5 17.54 9.86 -3.34
N ASN A 6 18.40 10.04 -2.34
CA ASN A 6 19.04 8.94 -1.62
C ASN A 6 18.49 8.85 -0.19
N ILE A 7 18.29 7.62 0.27
CA ILE A 7 18.02 7.31 1.67
C ILE A 7 19.33 7.47 2.44
N THR A 8 19.36 8.36 3.42
CA THR A 8 20.55 8.63 4.24
C THR A 8 20.52 7.88 5.56
N PHE A 9 19.33 7.53 6.04
CA PHE A 9 19.13 6.83 7.30
C PHE A 9 17.83 6.02 7.28
N GLU A 10 17.84 4.84 7.90
CA GLU A 10 16.68 3.96 8.07
C GLU A 10 16.78 3.28 9.44
N THR A 11 15.67 3.28 10.19
CA THR A 11 15.56 2.62 11.50
C THR A 11 14.16 2.03 11.68
N PHE A 12 13.96 1.26 12.76
CA PHE A 12 12.63 0.81 13.16
C PHE A 12 11.66 2.00 13.29
N LEU A 13 10.40 1.79 12.93
CA LEU A 13 9.37 2.82 13.03
C LEU A 13 9.33 3.38 14.47
N ASP A 14 9.65 4.66 14.60
CA ASP A 14 9.75 5.37 15.86
C ASP A 14 8.46 6.14 16.20
N HIS A 15 8.37 6.69 17.42
CA HIS A 15 7.19 7.44 17.85
C HIS A 15 6.81 8.60 16.90
N PRO A 16 7.74 9.44 16.40
CA PRO A 16 7.42 10.44 15.38
C PRO A 16 6.78 9.85 14.12
N GLY A 17 7.30 8.73 13.60
CA GLY A 17 6.74 8.05 12.44
C GLY A 17 5.34 7.48 12.70
N ILE A 18 5.12 6.90 13.89
CA ILE A 18 3.79 6.42 14.32
C ILE A 18 2.80 7.58 14.40
N ASN A 19 3.16 8.66 15.09
CA ASN A 19 2.31 9.84 15.23
C ASN A 19 1.98 10.48 13.88
N LEU A 20 2.93 10.44 12.92
CA LEU A 20 2.71 10.90 11.56
C LEU A 20 1.59 10.09 10.88
N LEU A 21 1.62 8.76 10.98
CA LEU A 21 0.61 7.89 10.39
C LEU A 21 -0.74 7.98 11.13
N GLU A 22 -0.71 8.06 12.46
CA GLU A 22 -1.91 8.25 13.29
C GLU A 22 -2.62 9.56 12.94
N SER A 23 -1.88 10.65 12.76
CA SER A 23 -2.43 11.95 12.34
C SER A 23 -3.04 11.97 10.94
N LEU A 24 -2.94 10.87 10.18
CA LEU A 24 -3.60 10.66 8.89
C LEU A 24 -4.85 9.76 9.01
N GLY A 25 -5.19 9.30 10.22
CA GLY A 25 -6.34 8.42 10.47
C GLY A 25 -6.02 6.93 10.48
N PHE A 26 -4.74 6.53 10.43
CA PHE A 26 -4.37 5.10 10.49
C PHE A 26 -4.20 4.61 11.93
N ASP A 27 -4.72 3.42 12.26
CA ASP A 27 -4.60 2.86 13.61
C ASP A 27 -3.15 2.38 13.88
N PRO A 28 -2.45 2.95 14.88
CA PRO A 28 -1.06 2.61 15.22
C PRO A 28 -0.80 1.12 15.50
N CYS A 29 -1.80 0.40 16.01
CA CYS A 29 -1.66 -0.99 16.41
C CYS A 29 -1.75 -1.98 15.25
N CYS A 30 -2.12 -1.53 14.04
CA CYS A 30 -2.17 -2.38 12.85
C CYS A 30 -1.09 -2.04 11.82
N LEU A 31 -0.20 -1.09 12.10
CA LEU A 31 0.88 -0.72 11.18
C LEU A 31 1.80 -1.92 10.90
N PRO A 32 2.24 -2.11 9.64
CA PRO A 32 3.07 -3.26 9.28
C PRO A 32 4.45 -3.15 9.95
N SER A 33 4.94 -4.26 10.48
CA SER A 33 6.24 -4.34 11.16
C SER A 33 7.45 -4.03 10.26
N SER A 34 7.25 -4.13 8.95
CA SER A 34 8.21 -3.76 7.90
C SER A 34 8.29 -2.26 7.65
N MET A 35 7.37 -1.44 8.17
CA MET A 35 7.44 0.01 8.11
C MET A 35 8.64 0.53 8.92
N LYS A 36 9.29 1.57 8.42
CA LYS A 36 10.52 2.15 8.96
C LYS A 36 10.41 3.66 9.06
N SER A 37 11.13 4.24 10.01
CA SER A 37 11.41 5.68 10.01
C SER A 37 12.66 5.92 9.17
N CYS A 38 12.58 6.87 8.24
CA CYS A 38 13.60 7.09 7.22
C CYS A 38 13.95 8.57 7.10
N GLU A 39 15.19 8.84 6.74
CA GLU A 39 15.64 10.15 6.28
C GLU A 39 16.08 10.07 4.82
N VAL A 40 15.65 11.05 4.03
CA VAL A 40 16.03 11.17 2.62
C VAL A 40 16.66 12.55 2.37
N LEU A 41 17.70 12.58 1.54
CA LEU A 41 18.30 13.84 1.09
C LEU A 41 17.57 14.34 -0.16
N PHE A 42 16.69 15.32 0.01
CA PHE A 42 15.91 15.90 -1.08
C PHE A 42 16.15 17.41 -1.17
N LEU A 43 16.54 17.90 -2.35
CA LEU A 43 16.86 19.32 -2.58
C LEU A 43 17.84 19.91 -1.56
N ASN A 44 18.88 19.14 -1.21
CA ASN A 44 19.90 19.49 -0.22
C ASN A 44 19.36 19.72 1.21
N ARG A 45 18.21 19.12 1.53
CA ARG A 45 17.62 19.09 2.86
C ARG A 45 17.39 17.65 3.29
N ILE A 46 17.64 17.36 4.56
CA ILE A 46 17.27 16.08 5.16
C ILE A 46 15.79 16.15 5.48
N ILE A 47 15.01 15.29 4.82
CA ILE A 47 13.57 15.16 5.06
C ILE A 47 13.34 13.87 5.82
N ARG A 48 12.62 13.97 6.93
CA ARG A 48 12.20 12.82 7.73
C ARG A 48 10.83 12.34 7.30
N GLY A 49 10.62 11.04 7.37
CA GLY A 49 9.34 10.43 7.06
C GLY A 49 9.32 8.96 7.42
N VAL A 50 8.34 8.27 6.87
CA VAL A 50 8.17 6.83 7.03
C VAL A 50 8.29 6.16 5.67
N GLY A 51 8.65 4.89 5.65
CA GLY A 51 8.67 4.15 4.41
C GLY A 51 8.73 2.65 4.58
N ILE A 52 8.52 1.96 3.47
CA ILE A 52 8.61 0.51 3.38
C ILE A 52 9.41 0.11 2.14
N ARG A 53 10.26 -0.91 2.28
CA ARG A 53 11.05 -1.43 1.16
C ARG A 53 10.19 -2.20 0.17
N ASN A 54 10.41 -1.96 -1.11
CA ASN A 54 9.83 -2.75 -2.20
C ASN A 54 10.74 -3.93 -2.59
N THR A 55 10.24 -4.83 -3.45
CA THR A 55 10.93 -6.07 -3.85
C THR A 55 12.24 -5.84 -4.62
N GLN A 56 12.49 -4.64 -5.14
CA GLN A 56 13.72 -4.27 -5.83
C GLN A 56 14.68 -3.47 -4.92
N GLY A 57 14.37 -3.36 -3.63
CA GLY A 57 15.17 -2.65 -2.65
C GLY A 57 15.03 -1.12 -2.69
N GLY A 58 14.14 -0.57 -3.52
CA GLY A 58 13.70 0.82 -3.36
C GLY A 58 12.82 0.99 -2.14
N MET A 59 12.48 2.23 -1.81
CA MET A 59 11.66 2.58 -0.65
C MET A 59 10.43 3.33 -1.11
N GLU A 60 9.24 2.87 -0.75
CA GLU A 60 8.04 3.68 -0.83
C GLU A 60 8.02 4.58 0.40
N PHE A 61 8.25 5.88 0.21
CA PHE A 61 8.52 6.86 1.24
C PHE A 61 7.43 7.93 1.31
N PHE A 62 6.98 8.24 2.53
CA PHE A 62 6.01 9.31 2.79
C PHE A 62 6.56 10.31 3.81
N SER A 63 6.43 11.59 3.46
CA SER A 63 6.61 12.71 4.36
C SER A 63 5.67 13.84 3.93
N ARG A 64 5.07 14.53 4.91
CA ARG A 64 4.22 15.72 4.66
C ARG A 64 4.99 16.85 3.98
N ASP A 65 6.33 16.86 4.11
CA ASP A 65 7.18 17.87 3.48
C ASP A 65 7.33 17.67 1.96
N ILE A 66 7.02 16.47 1.45
CA ILE A 66 7.14 16.14 0.01
C ILE A 66 5.76 16.02 -0.64
N SER A 67 4.81 15.37 0.04
CA SER A 67 3.51 15.02 -0.53
C SER A 67 2.44 14.95 0.54
N GLN A 68 1.22 15.34 0.18
CA GLN A 68 0.11 15.36 1.13
C GLN A 68 -0.60 14.00 1.26
N ARG A 69 -0.74 13.23 0.19
CA ARG A 69 -1.57 12.00 0.15
C ARG A 69 -1.04 10.92 -0.79
N HIS A 70 0.27 10.66 -0.81
CA HIS A 70 0.83 9.57 -1.61
C HIS A 70 2.24 9.21 -1.16
N PHE A 71 2.60 7.93 -1.17
CA PHE A 71 3.97 7.50 -0.95
C PHE A 71 4.76 7.62 -2.24
N ASN A 72 5.98 8.14 -2.19
CA ASN A 72 6.84 8.29 -3.35
C ASN A 72 7.94 7.25 -3.34
N THR A 73 8.22 6.64 -4.48
CA THR A 73 9.32 5.68 -4.59
C THR A 73 10.65 6.41 -4.58
N VAL A 74 11.56 6.01 -3.70
CA VAL A 74 12.95 6.45 -3.63
C VAL A 74 13.84 5.30 -4.08
N GLY A 75 14.65 5.53 -5.11
CA GLY A 75 15.50 4.50 -5.70
C GLY A 75 14.75 3.62 -6.70
N GLN A 76 14.94 2.29 -6.60
CA GLN A 76 14.42 1.34 -7.57
C GLN A 76 12.90 1.17 -7.48
N LEU A 77 12.24 0.99 -8.62
CA LEU A 77 10.82 0.65 -8.66
C LEU A 77 10.61 -0.81 -8.32
N GLY A 78 9.64 -1.11 -7.47
CA GLY A 78 9.23 -2.47 -7.20
C GLY A 78 7.86 -2.50 -6.51
N VAL A 79 7.26 -3.69 -6.48
CA VAL A 79 6.05 -3.95 -5.72
C VAL A 79 6.42 -4.08 -4.24
N VAL A 80 5.61 -3.57 -3.32
CA VAL A 80 5.75 -3.91 -1.90
C VAL A 80 5.01 -5.21 -1.65
N SER A 81 5.72 -6.26 -1.24
CA SER A 81 5.15 -7.57 -0.90
C SER A 81 5.05 -7.73 0.61
N LEU A 82 3.85 -8.05 1.09
CA LEU A 82 3.48 -8.08 2.50
C LEU A 82 2.81 -9.43 2.79
N PRO A 83 3.60 -10.51 2.90
CA PRO A 83 3.06 -11.83 3.18
C PRO A 83 2.59 -11.93 4.63
N VAL A 84 1.57 -12.75 4.89
CA VAL A 84 1.14 -13.08 6.26
C VAL A 84 2.24 -13.87 6.98
N GLU A 85 2.89 -14.78 6.27
CA GLU A 85 4.01 -15.59 6.75
C GLU A 85 5.19 -15.51 5.77
N PRO A 86 6.44 -15.26 6.22
CA PRO A 86 7.58 -14.99 5.34
C PRO A 86 7.88 -16.05 4.25
N ASN A 87 7.51 -17.31 4.48
CA ASN A 87 7.87 -18.43 3.61
C ASN A 87 6.66 -19.23 3.11
N LYS A 88 5.45 -18.70 3.27
CA LYS A 88 4.23 -19.41 2.91
C LYS A 88 3.23 -18.43 2.31
N LYS A 89 2.91 -18.64 1.03
CA LYS A 89 1.82 -17.92 0.38
C LYS A 89 0.49 -18.37 0.98
N THR A 90 -0.40 -17.42 1.20
CA THR A 90 -1.80 -17.69 1.50
C THR A 90 -2.54 -18.15 0.24
N GLU A 91 -3.75 -18.69 0.40
CA GLU A 91 -4.62 -19.04 -0.73
C GLU A 91 -5.12 -17.79 -1.45
N THR A 92 -5.26 -16.68 -0.73
CA THR A 92 -5.82 -15.42 -1.21
C THR A 92 -4.84 -14.26 -1.08
N CYS A 93 -4.92 -13.25 -1.94
CA CYS A 93 -4.17 -12.01 -1.76
C CYS A 93 -5.00 -10.76 -2.03
N CYS A 94 -4.55 -9.61 -1.50
CA CYS A 94 -5.12 -8.29 -1.71
C CYS A 94 -4.15 -7.41 -2.49
N LEU A 95 -4.65 -6.65 -3.47
CA LEU A 95 -3.88 -5.73 -4.30
C LEU A 95 -4.32 -4.30 -4.06
N PHE A 96 -3.34 -3.39 -3.94
CA PHE A 96 -3.57 -1.98 -3.72
C PHE A 96 -2.81 -1.14 -4.74
N ALA A 97 -3.42 -0.03 -5.17
CA ALA A 97 -2.77 0.91 -6.06
C ALA A 97 -1.65 1.68 -5.34
N ASP A 98 -1.87 2.04 -4.08
CA ASP A 98 -0.90 2.77 -3.27
C ASP A 98 -0.89 2.32 -1.80
N MET A 99 0.06 2.86 -1.04
CA MET A 99 0.24 2.56 0.38
C MET A 99 -0.85 3.16 1.28
N PHE A 100 -1.53 4.23 0.88
CA PHE A 100 -2.60 4.84 1.68
C PHE A 100 -3.82 3.91 1.74
N ASP A 101 -4.22 3.34 0.61
CA ASP A 101 -5.31 2.37 0.55
C ASP A 101 -4.97 1.09 1.32
N TYR A 102 -3.71 0.63 1.28
CA TYR A 102 -3.27 -0.51 2.08
C TYR A 102 -3.35 -0.25 3.59
N LEU A 103 -2.85 0.90 4.06
CA LEU A 103 -2.93 1.26 5.48
C LEU A 103 -4.39 1.50 5.93
N ALA A 104 -5.23 2.03 5.04
CA ALA A 104 -6.64 2.17 5.29
C ALA A 104 -7.34 0.81 5.44
N TYR A 105 -7.01 -0.15 4.56
CA TYR A 105 -7.47 -1.52 4.66
C TYR A 105 -7.11 -2.16 6.00
N LEU A 106 -5.88 -2.01 6.48
CA LEU A 106 -5.47 -2.56 7.78
C LEU A 106 -6.26 -1.97 8.95
N THR A 107 -6.49 -0.65 8.91
CA THR A 107 -7.26 0.08 9.92
C THR A 107 -8.71 -0.41 9.94
N LEU A 108 -9.36 -0.43 8.78
CA LEU A 108 -10.74 -0.91 8.63
C LEU A 108 -10.88 -2.39 9.00
N LEU A 109 -9.90 -3.23 8.64
CA LEU A 109 -9.91 -4.65 8.97
C LEU A 109 -9.89 -4.88 10.48
N ARG A 110 -9.13 -4.05 11.20
CA ARG A 110 -9.06 -4.08 12.67
C ARG A 110 -10.36 -3.58 13.30
N GLU A 111 -10.90 -2.45 12.84
CA GLU A 111 -12.17 -1.89 13.34
C GLU A 111 -13.33 -2.87 13.17
N ASP A 112 -13.41 -3.49 12.00
CA ASP A 112 -14.43 -4.48 11.63
C ASP A 112 -14.17 -5.87 12.23
N ARG A 113 -13.07 -6.04 12.99
CA ARG A 113 -12.62 -7.31 13.57
C ARG A 113 -12.55 -8.44 12.54
N GLY A 114 -12.23 -8.10 11.28
CA GLY A 114 -12.14 -9.04 10.16
C GLY A 114 -13.46 -9.66 9.71
N ALA A 115 -14.62 -9.06 10.04
CA ALA A 115 -15.92 -9.67 9.76
C ALA A 115 -16.32 -9.60 8.28
N THR A 116 -15.98 -8.51 7.59
CA THR A 116 -16.50 -8.21 6.24
C THR A 116 -15.40 -8.07 5.20
N LEU A 117 -14.20 -7.64 5.60
CA LEU A 117 -13.04 -7.49 4.71
C LEU A 117 -12.28 -8.82 4.60
N PRO A 118 -11.68 -9.12 3.43
CA PRO A 118 -10.78 -10.26 3.28
C PRO A 118 -9.70 -10.19 4.36
N CYS A 119 -9.54 -11.25 5.15
CA CYS A 119 -8.54 -11.35 6.22
C CYS A 119 -7.56 -12.49 5.91
N HIS A 120 -6.42 -12.54 6.60
CA HIS A 120 -5.39 -13.57 6.37
C HIS A 120 -4.94 -13.68 4.91
N CYS A 121 -4.83 -12.54 4.23
CA CYS A 121 -4.40 -12.43 2.84
C CYS A 121 -2.98 -11.86 2.77
N ASP A 122 -2.12 -12.43 1.93
CA ASP A 122 -0.92 -11.73 1.49
C ASP A 122 -1.32 -10.43 0.79
N CYS A 123 -0.55 -9.37 0.96
CA CYS A 123 -0.85 -8.07 0.37
C CYS A 123 0.26 -7.63 -0.59
N TYR A 124 -0.14 -6.99 -1.69
CA TYR A 124 0.78 -6.40 -2.65
C TYR A 124 0.36 -4.95 -2.92
N VAL A 125 1.32 -4.04 -2.82
CA VAL A 125 1.10 -2.63 -3.11
C VAL A 125 1.94 -2.22 -4.31
N MET A 126 1.26 -1.71 -5.33
CA MET A 126 1.89 -1.35 -6.59
C MET A 126 2.71 -0.06 -6.48
N ASN A 127 2.12 0.97 -5.88
CA ASN A 127 2.59 2.36 -5.67
C ASN A 127 3.00 3.16 -6.93
N ASP A 128 3.42 2.50 -8.01
CA ASP A 128 3.73 3.07 -9.32
C ASP A 128 3.18 2.17 -10.43
N VAL A 129 2.47 2.74 -11.42
CA VAL A 129 1.84 1.98 -12.51
C VAL A 129 2.79 1.07 -13.30
N ARG A 130 4.08 1.38 -13.33
CA ARG A 130 5.10 0.54 -13.99
C ARG A 130 5.25 -0.82 -13.31
N ASN A 131 4.85 -0.93 -12.05
CA ASN A 131 4.85 -2.18 -11.29
C ASN A 131 3.62 -3.06 -11.56
N TYR A 132 2.70 -2.64 -12.44
CA TYR A 132 1.49 -3.41 -12.74
C TYR A 132 1.78 -4.79 -13.32
N ILE A 133 2.63 -4.88 -14.35
CA ILE A 133 2.98 -6.17 -14.96
C ILE A 133 3.72 -7.08 -13.97
N PRO A 134 4.77 -6.62 -13.24
CA PRO A 134 5.39 -7.40 -12.17
C PRO A 134 4.38 -7.93 -11.14
N MET A 135 3.50 -7.06 -10.62
CA MET A 135 2.50 -7.45 -9.63
C MET A 135 1.55 -8.52 -10.16
N MET A 136 1.09 -8.42 -11.41
CA MET A 136 0.26 -9.46 -12.05
C MET A 136 0.95 -10.83 -12.08
N LEU A 137 2.25 -10.86 -12.38
CA LEU A 137 3.02 -12.10 -12.45
C LEU A 137 3.19 -12.72 -11.06
N ASP A 138 3.40 -11.91 -10.02
CA ASP A 138 3.60 -12.38 -8.65
C ASP A 138 2.34 -13.05 -8.06
N VAL A 139 1.15 -12.66 -8.55
CA VAL A 139 -0.13 -13.06 -7.97
C VAL A 139 -0.93 -14.09 -8.79
N VAL A 140 -0.38 -14.56 -9.91
CA VAL A 140 -1.06 -15.49 -10.82
C VAL A 140 -1.44 -16.84 -10.17
N ASN A 141 -0.69 -17.26 -9.16
CA ASN A 141 -0.86 -18.56 -8.51
C ASN A 141 -1.78 -18.56 -7.28
N TYR A 142 -2.31 -17.40 -6.87
CA TYR A 142 -3.29 -17.36 -5.79
C TYR A 142 -4.63 -17.95 -6.27
N GLU A 143 -5.38 -18.55 -5.34
CA GLU A 143 -6.71 -19.10 -5.60
C GLU A 143 -7.75 -17.99 -5.73
N ARG A 144 -7.54 -16.86 -5.03
CA ARG A 144 -8.37 -15.66 -5.16
C ARG A 144 -7.55 -14.38 -4.99
N VAL A 145 -7.86 -13.37 -5.80
CA VAL A 145 -7.19 -12.08 -5.76
C VAL A 145 -8.24 -10.97 -5.55
N HIS A 146 -8.08 -10.19 -4.48
CA HIS A 146 -8.98 -9.10 -4.11
C HIS A 146 -8.36 -7.75 -4.54
N CYS A 147 -8.95 -7.08 -5.52
CA CYS A 147 -8.45 -5.82 -6.05
C CYS A 147 -9.12 -4.63 -5.35
N PHE A 148 -8.34 -3.85 -4.61
CA PHE A 148 -8.72 -2.58 -4.00
C PHE A 148 -8.16 -1.41 -4.80
N PHE A 149 -8.50 -1.34 -6.09
CA PHE A 149 -8.12 -0.20 -6.93
C PHE A 149 -9.13 0.94 -6.83
N PRO A 150 -8.73 2.18 -7.16
CA PRO A 150 -9.60 3.34 -7.05
C PRO A 150 -10.87 3.23 -7.90
N ASN A 151 -11.97 3.84 -7.45
CA ASN A 151 -13.23 3.97 -8.19
C ASN A 151 -13.19 5.10 -9.24
N ASN A 152 -12.08 5.23 -9.96
CA ASN A 152 -11.93 6.12 -11.11
C ASN A 152 -11.71 5.30 -12.40
N ASP A 153 -11.72 5.97 -13.55
CA ASP A 153 -11.57 5.31 -14.86
C ASP A 153 -10.31 4.45 -14.94
N TRP A 154 -9.21 4.94 -14.37
CA TRP A 154 -7.94 4.21 -14.35
C TRP A 154 -8.03 2.92 -13.52
N GLY A 155 -8.57 2.99 -12.30
CA GLY A 155 -8.70 1.83 -11.42
C GLY A 155 -9.70 0.79 -11.97
N GLN A 156 -10.76 1.25 -12.64
CA GLN A 156 -11.70 0.37 -13.34
C GLN A 156 -11.02 -0.40 -14.49
N VAL A 157 -10.24 0.29 -15.33
CA VAL A 157 -9.50 -0.34 -16.44
C VAL A 157 -8.47 -1.34 -15.91
N MET A 158 -7.74 -0.98 -14.85
CA MET A 158 -6.73 -1.83 -14.22
C MET A 158 -7.36 -3.09 -13.62
N THR A 159 -8.50 -2.95 -12.95
CA THR A 159 -9.25 -4.07 -12.37
C THR A 159 -9.80 -4.99 -13.46
N ALA A 160 -10.46 -4.43 -14.48
CA ALA A 160 -11.00 -5.19 -15.60
C ALA A 160 -9.90 -5.98 -16.32
N THR A 161 -8.75 -5.36 -16.55
CA THR A 161 -7.60 -6.01 -17.18
C THR A 161 -7.04 -7.15 -16.32
N PHE A 162 -6.98 -6.97 -15.00
CA PHE A 162 -6.57 -8.04 -14.06
C PHE A 162 -7.54 -9.22 -14.13
N ILE A 163 -8.85 -8.96 -14.07
CA ILE A 163 -9.89 -9.99 -14.13
C ILE A 163 -9.84 -10.75 -15.46
N MET A 164 -9.62 -10.04 -16.57
CA MET A 164 -9.48 -10.67 -17.89
C MET A 164 -8.26 -11.59 -17.99
N LYS A 165 -7.14 -11.23 -17.34
CA LYS A 165 -5.90 -12.01 -17.37
C LYS A 165 -5.82 -13.09 -16.27
N ASN A 166 -6.55 -12.90 -15.18
CA ASN A 166 -6.64 -13.80 -14.05
C ASN A 166 -8.08 -13.82 -13.55
N SER A 167 -8.87 -14.79 -14.03
CA SER A 167 -10.30 -14.93 -13.72
C SER A 167 -10.62 -15.21 -12.25
N ARG A 168 -9.60 -15.46 -11.42
CA ARG A 168 -9.71 -15.59 -9.96
C ARG A 168 -9.70 -14.25 -9.23
N SER A 169 -9.49 -13.15 -9.97
CA SER A 169 -9.49 -11.81 -9.43
C SER A 169 -10.92 -11.27 -9.32
N GLY A 170 -11.17 -10.46 -8.29
CA GLY A 170 -12.43 -9.76 -8.08
C GLY A 170 -12.21 -8.33 -7.61
N SER A 171 -13.10 -7.43 -7.98
CA SER A 171 -13.11 -6.06 -7.48
C SER A 171 -13.75 -5.99 -6.09
N GLU A 172 -13.07 -5.35 -5.15
CA GLU A 172 -13.63 -4.99 -3.84
C GLU A 172 -14.14 -3.54 -3.82
N SER A 173 -14.10 -2.84 -4.95
CA SER A 173 -14.36 -1.40 -5.04
C SER A 173 -15.78 -0.98 -4.68
N ARG A 174 -16.74 -1.92 -4.71
CA ARG A 174 -18.12 -1.71 -4.25
C ARG A 174 -18.22 -1.37 -2.76
N ARG A 175 -17.21 -1.70 -1.96
CA ARG A 175 -17.19 -1.43 -0.51
C ARG A 175 -17.06 0.05 -0.16
N TYR A 176 -16.56 0.84 -1.11
CA TYR A 176 -16.33 2.26 -0.99
C TYR A 176 -16.89 2.97 -2.23
N LEU A 177 -18.09 2.57 -2.70
CA LEU A 177 -18.66 3.02 -3.97
C LEU A 177 -18.81 4.55 -4.08
N ASP A 178 -19.08 5.21 -2.96
CA ASP A 178 -19.25 6.67 -2.90
C ASP A 178 -17.91 7.43 -2.77
N TYR A 179 -16.79 6.72 -2.80
CA TYR A 179 -15.44 7.24 -2.60
C TYR A 179 -14.50 6.77 -3.71
N GLU A 180 -13.58 7.64 -4.12
CA GLU A 180 -12.57 7.27 -5.12
C GLU A 180 -11.56 6.28 -4.55
N TYR A 181 -11.06 6.53 -3.33
CA TYR A 181 -10.05 5.71 -2.66
C TYR A 181 -10.61 5.04 -1.41
N LEU A 182 -10.03 3.91 -1.01
CA LEU A 182 -10.38 3.25 0.25
C LEU A 182 -9.98 4.12 1.44
N TYR A 183 -8.88 4.87 1.31
CA TYR A 183 -8.48 5.87 2.28
C TYR A 183 -9.52 6.98 2.49
N ASP A 184 -10.15 7.47 1.43
CA ASP A 184 -11.21 8.49 1.56
C ASP A 184 -12.39 7.95 2.36
N TYR A 185 -12.80 6.71 2.10
CA TYR A 185 -13.85 6.04 2.85
C TYR A 185 -13.50 5.90 4.34
N LEU A 186 -12.26 5.57 4.68
CA LEU A 186 -11.81 5.54 6.08
C LEU A 186 -11.95 6.93 6.72
N THR A 187 -11.42 7.98 6.09
CA THR A 187 -11.41 9.32 6.68
C THR A 187 -12.80 10.00 6.73
N ALA A 188 -13.75 9.54 5.93
CA ALA A 188 -15.12 10.06 5.92
C ALA A 188 -16.05 9.39 6.93
N LYS A 189 -15.60 8.31 7.60
CA LYS A 189 -16.35 7.64 8.67
C LYS A 189 -16.31 8.37 10.01
N GLU A 190 -15.47 9.40 10.14
CA GLU A 190 -15.36 10.23 11.35
C GLU A 190 -16.56 11.16 11.57
#